data_AF-A0A5C6NGN9-F1
#
_entry.id   AF-A0A5C6NGN9-F1
#
_cell.length_a   1.000
_cell.length_b   1.000
_cell.length_c   1.000
_cell.angle_alpha   90.00
_cell.angle_beta   90.00
_cell.angle_gamma   90.00
#
_symmetry.space_group_name_H-M   'P 1'
#
loop_
_entity.id
_entity.type
_entity.pdbx_description
1 polymer ?
#
loop_
_entity_poly.entity_id
_entity_poly.type
_entity_poly.pdbx_seq_one_letter_code
_entity_poly.pdbx_strand_id
1 'polypeptide(L)'
;MPQWRPANTHVRPQGRANGEETGEGKSRAEGQRRREAEDAREAELNEETVTGPMQARKKYVLLGLCACCWLVLFYWGGGVQLRVFRMLTRQRGEVVRPWPNWTDRAFLPRYAHLDELQTDPGMPESSSQRRQAWSTVYKDSRCRMETCFDFSRCRRRGREGFRVYIYPSEKNDRMSESYRKILTSISESRYYTSDPHEACLFVLGIDTLDRDQLSGQFVANVDERIRGYPLWNDGRNHLIFNLYSGTWPNYTEDLGFNIGQAMLAKASLNTEHFRQAFDVSIPLFSKDHPQKGGERGWLVRNTTPPQRKYLLMFKGKRYLTGIGSDTRNALHHIHNGKDIVSLTTCRHGKDWEKHKDARCDHDNLEYER
;
A
#
# COMPACT_ATOMS: atom_id res chain seq x y z
N MET A 1 7.95 51.40 -12.66
CA MET A 1 6.80 52.09 -12.02
C MET A 1 5.52 51.49 -12.57
N PRO A 2 4.48 51.23 -11.76
CA PRO A 2 4.43 50.50 -10.48
C PRO A 2 3.52 49.23 -10.62
N GLN A 3 3.83 48.09 -9.98
CA GLN A 3 3.43 47.69 -8.62
C GLN A 3 1.94 47.80 -8.31
N TRP A 4 1.30 46.66 -8.06
CA TRP A 4 0.08 46.56 -7.25
C TRP A 4 0.31 45.61 -6.08
N ARG A 5 0.29 46.20 -4.87
CA ARG A 5 0.11 45.55 -3.57
C ARG A 5 -1.36 45.71 -3.13
N PRO A 6 -1.83 44.94 -2.13
CA PRO A 6 -3.24 44.67 -1.88
C PRO A 6 -3.89 45.63 -0.89
N ALA A 7 -5.23 45.72 -0.92
CA ALA A 7 -6.03 46.42 0.08
C ALA A 7 -6.82 45.42 0.95
N ASN A 8 -6.48 45.38 2.24
CA ASN A 8 -7.32 44.92 3.33
C ASN A 8 -8.30 46.03 3.71
N THR A 9 -9.57 45.73 3.97
CA THR A 9 -10.42 46.59 4.80
C THR A 9 -11.27 45.78 5.77
N HIS A 10 -11.10 46.14 7.04
CA HIS A 10 -11.91 45.77 8.19
C HIS A 10 -13.32 46.34 8.10
N VAL A 11 -14.31 45.58 8.57
CA VAL A 11 -15.63 46.09 8.94
C VAL A 11 -15.92 45.72 10.41
N ARG A 12 -16.12 46.74 11.25
CA ARG A 12 -16.74 46.66 12.58
C ARG A 12 -18.26 46.84 12.42
N PRO A 13 -19.12 46.20 13.23
CA PRO A 13 -20.51 46.59 13.34
C PRO A 13 -20.75 47.55 14.53
N GLN A 14 -21.64 48.51 14.30
CA GLN A 14 -22.18 49.49 15.24
C GLN A 14 -23.35 48.92 16.06
N GLY A 15 -23.49 49.43 17.30
CA GLY A 15 -24.72 50.07 17.78
C GLY A 15 -25.93 49.18 18.08
N ARG A 16 -26.10 48.84 19.37
CA ARG A 16 -27.27 48.20 19.98
C ARG A 16 -28.28 49.28 20.40
N ALA A 17 -29.55 49.13 20.01
CA ALA A 17 -30.68 49.89 20.53
C ALA A 17 -31.43 49.06 21.58
N ASN A 18 -31.89 49.73 22.64
CA ASN A 18 -32.65 49.17 23.76
C ASN A 18 -34.12 48.91 23.38
N GLY A 19 -34.67 47.81 23.89
CA GLY A 19 -36.11 47.54 23.97
C GLY A 19 -36.37 46.66 25.19
N GLU A 20 -37.10 47.21 26.16
CA GLU A 20 -37.65 46.52 27.33
C GLU A 20 -38.74 45.53 26.91
N GLU A 21 -38.72 44.31 27.44
CA GLU A 21 -39.86 43.39 27.39
C GLU A 21 -40.08 42.73 28.76
N THR A 22 -41.35 42.69 29.13
CA THR A 22 -41.95 42.53 30.45
C THR A 22 -41.98 41.09 30.97
N GLY A 23 -41.78 40.94 32.29
CA GLY A 23 -41.79 39.66 33.00
C GLY A 23 -43.18 39.12 33.32
N GLU A 24 -43.74 38.30 32.44
CA GLU A 24 -44.91 37.45 32.75
C GLU A 24 -44.87 36.06 32.08
N GLY A 25 -43.96 35.81 31.12
CA GLY A 25 -43.88 34.52 30.39
C GLY A 25 -43.11 33.38 31.08
N LYS A 26 -42.31 33.69 32.12
CA LYS A 26 -41.39 32.70 32.72
C LYS A 26 -42.03 31.79 33.77
N SER A 27 -43.11 32.23 34.42
CA SER A 27 -43.82 31.48 35.48
C SER A 27 -44.69 30.33 34.92
N ARG A 28 -45.27 30.50 33.73
CA ARG A 28 -46.20 29.52 33.14
C ARG A 28 -45.50 28.27 32.58
N ALA A 29 -44.27 28.42 32.10
CA ALA A 29 -43.47 27.31 31.56
C ALA A 29 -42.81 26.41 32.64
N GLU A 30 -42.78 26.86 33.89
CA GLU A 30 -42.22 26.10 35.02
C GLU A 30 -43.29 25.28 35.75
N GLY A 31 -44.54 25.78 35.78
CA GLY A 31 -45.69 25.04 36.32
C GLY A 31 -46.10 23.83 35.48
N GLN A 32 -45.90 23.87 34.16
CA GLN A 32 -46.33 22.80 33.26
C GLN A 32 -45.40 21.57 33.31
N ARG A 33 -44.09 21.79 33.51
CA ARG A 33 -43.11 20.70 33.67
C ARG A 33 -43.19 19.95 35.00
N ARG A 34 -43.72 20.59 36.05
CA ARG A 34 -43.92 19.92 37.34
C ARG A 34 -45.10 18.95 37.33
N ARG A 35 -46.17 19.26 36.59
CA ARG A 35 -47.35 18.39 36.47
C ARG A 35 -47.06 17.12 35.67
N GLU A 36 -46.30 17.23 34.58
CA GLU A 36 -45.88 16.06 33.77
C GLU A 36 -44.95 15.10 34.56
N ALA A 37 -44.19 15.61 35.53
CA ALA A 37 -43.32 14.79 36.39
C ALA A 37 -44.08 14.08 37.53
N GLU A 38 -45.21 14.61 37.97
CA GLU A 38 -46.09 13.98 38.97
C GLU A 38 -46.92 12.86 38.35
N ASP A 39 -47.50 13.09 37.16
CA ASP A 39 -48.28 12.07 36.43
C ASP A 39 -47.43 10.83 36.05
N ALA A 40 -46.14 11.03 35.75
CA ALA A 40 -45.22 9.93 35.46
C ALA A 40 -44.89 9.07 36.70
N ARG A 41 -44.89 9.67 37.90
CA ARG A 41 -44.62 8.95 39.15
C ARG A 41 -45.83 8.17 39.66
N GLU A 42 -47.05 8.66 39.43
CA GLU A 42 -48.26 7.90 39.78
C GLU A 42 -48.49 6.70 38.83
N ALA A 43 -48.01 6.78 37.58
CA ALA A 43 -48.05 5.66 36.65
C ALA A 43 -47.10 4.51 37.07
N GLU A 44 -45.89 4.81 37.55
CA GLU A 44 -44.96 3.78 38.05
C GLU A 44 -45.45 3.11 39.35
N LEU A 45 -46.12 3.85 40.24
CA LEU A 45 -46.59 3.30 41.52
C LEU A 45 -47.78 2.33 41.36
N ASN A 46 -48.58 2.50 40.30
CA ASN A 46 -49.72 1.62 40.01
C ASN A 46 -49.33 0.33 39.27
N GLU A 47 -48.15 0.25 38.65
CA GLU A 47 -47.69 -0.98 37.98
C GLU A 47 -47.10 -2.01 38.96
N GLU A 48 -46.53 -1.56 40.09
CA GLU A 48 -45.98 -2.46 41.12
C GLU A 48 -47.04 -3.14 42.01
N THR A 49 -48.29 -2.67 42.03
CA THR A 49 -49.31 -3.17 42.97
C THR A 49 -50.18 -4.33 42.44
N VAL A 50 -50.06 -4.75 41.18
CA VAL A 50 -51.03 -5.71 40.56
C VAL A 50 -50.52 -7.16 40.43
N THR A 51 -49.26 -7.48 40.77
CA THR A 51 -48.75 -8.87 40.54
C THR A 51 -48.44 -9.65 41.83
N GLY A 52 -49.44 -10.39 42.33
CA GLY A 52 -49.31 -11.28 43.49
C GLY A 52 -48.38 -12.50 43.30
N PRO A 53 -47.93 -13.16 44.39
CA PRO A 53 -46.71 -13.98 44.42
C PRO A 53 -46.87 -15.47 44.00
N MET A 54 -47.94 -15.86 43.29
CA MET A 54 -48.15 -17.28 42.92
C MET A 54 -47.43 -17.75 41.64
N GLN A 55 -46.81 -16.85 40.86
CA GLN A 55 -46.24 -17.18 39.55
C GLN A 55 -44.72 -17.39 39.53
N ALA A 56 -44.01 -17.06 40.62
CA ALA A 56 -42.55 -17.13 40.66
C ALA A 56 -42.04 -18.58 40.74
N ARG A 57 -42.66 -19.44 41.55
CA ARG A 57 -42.21 -20.83 41.75
C ARG A 57 -42.26 -21.69 40.48
N LYS A 58 -43.24 -21.47 39.59
CA LYS A 58 -43.35 -22.20 38.30
C LYS A 58 -42.30 -21.74 37.28
N LYS A 59 -41.90 -20.45 37.32
CA LYS A 59 -40.88 -19.89 36.42
C LYS A 59 -39.47 -20.43 36.73
N TYR A 60 -39.13 -20.59 38.01
CA TYR A 60 -37.82 -21.14 38.40
C TYR A 60 -37.68 -22.64 38.12
N VAL A 61 -38.76 -23.43 38.22
CA VAL A 61 -38.74 -24.85 37.87
C VAL A 61 -38.54 -25.04 36.36
N LEU A 62 -39.18 -24.21 35.53
CA LEU A 62 -38.99 -24.25 34.08
C LEU A 62 -37.57 -23.83 33.68
N LEU A 63 -37.02 -22.78 34.31
CA LEU A 63 -35.63 -22.36 34.11
C LEU A 63 -34.63 -23.46 34.52
N GLY A 64 -34.88 -24.15 35.63
CA GLY A 64 -34.07 -25.28 36.08
C GLY A 64 -34.10 -26.45 35.09
N LEU A 65 -35.29 -26.81 34.58
CA LEU A 65 -35.44 -27.85 33.56
C LEU A 65 -34.75 -27.49 32.24
N CYS A 66 -34.88 -26.23 31.78
CA CYS A 66 -34.18 -25.75 30.60
C CYS A 66 -32.65 -25.80 30.77
N ALA A 67 -32.13 -25.42 31.94
CA ALA A 67 -30.70 -25.49 32.23
C ALA A 67 -30.19 -26.95 32.28
N CYS A 68 -30.95 -27.86 32.89
CA CYS A 68 -30.62 -29.28 32.90
C CYS A 68 -30.64 -29.89 31.49
N CYS A 69 -31.63 -29.56 30.65
CA CYS A 69 -31.67 -30.00 29.26
C CYS A 69 -30.48 -29.45 28.45
N TRP A 70 -30.08 -28.20 28.67
CA TRP A 70 -28.88 -27.62 28.04
C TRP A 70 -27.59 -28.32 28.46
N LEU A 71 -27.45 -28.66 29.74
CA LEU A 71 -26.28 -29.40 30.24
C LEU A 71 -26.24 -30.82 29.67
N VAL A 72 -27.37 -31.53 29.60
CA VAL A 72 -27.43 -32.86 28.98
C VAL A 72 -27.08 -32.80 27.50
N LEU A 73 -27.56 -31.79 26.76
CA LEU A 73 -27.18 -31.59 25.36
C LEU A 73 -25.69 -31.29 25.18
N PHE A 74 -25.06 -30.57 26.11
CA PHE A 74 -23.62 -30.31 26.08
C PHE A 74 -22.80 -31.57 26.40
N TYR A 75 -23.21 -32.35 27.40
CA TYR A 75 -22.48 -33.55 27.84
C TYR A 75 -22.68 -34.76 26.92
N TRP A 76 -23.87 -34.95 26.35
CA TRP A 76 -24.13 -36.05 25.41
C TRP A 76 -23.88 -35.67 23.96
N GLY A 77 -24.01 -34.39 23.59
CA GLY A 77 -23.77 -33.86 22.24
C GLY A 77 -22.36 -33.31 22.00
N GLY A 78 -21.50 -33.26 23.03
CA GLY A 78 -20.15 -32.68 22.97
C GLY A 78 -19.23 -33.28 21.90
N GLY A 79 -19.47 -34.52 21.46
CA GLY A 79 -18.75 -35.14 20.35
C GLY A 79 -19.29 -34.77 18.96
N VAL A 80 -20.59 -34.46 18.83
CA VAL A 80 -21.24 -34.13 17.56
C VAL A 80 -21.04 -32.66 17.23
N GLN A 81 -21.14 -31.78 18.23
CA GLN A 81 -20.87 -30.34 18.05
C GLN A 81 -19.40 -30.09 17.71
N LEU A 82 -18.43 -30.80 18.33
CA LEU A 82 -17.01 -30.69 17.94
C LEU A 82 -16.72 -31.21 16.53
N ARG A 83 -17.43 -32.25 16.06
CA ARG A 83 -17.29 -32.79 14.70
C ARG A 83 -17.90 -31.86 13.65
N VAL A 84 -19.06 -31.25 13.95
CA VAL A 84 -19.70 -30.25 13.09
C VAL A 84 -18.90 -28.95 13.08
N PHE A 85 -18.37 -28.51 14.22
CA PHE A 85 -17.46 -27.36 14.28
C PHE A 85 -16.15 -27.65 13.57
N ARG A 86 -15.55 -28.85 13.68
CA ARG A 86 -14.41 -29.27 12.83
C ARG A 86 -14.77 -29.37 11.35
N MET A 87 -16.01 -29.67 10.98
CA MET A 87 -16.45 -29.66 9.57
C MET A 87 -16.64 -28.23 9.04
N LEU A 88 -17.19 -27.32 9.86
CA LEU A 88 -17.39 -25.90 9.52
C LEU A 88 -16.10 -25.08 9.61
N THR A 89 -15.15 -25.48 10.45
CA THR A 89 -13.82 -24.85 10.62
C THR A 89 -12.69 -25.64 9.95
N ARG A 90 -13.00 -26.72 9.22
CA ARG A 90 -12.13 -27.19 8.17
C ARG A 90 -12.15 -26.13 7.09
N GLN A 91 -11.27 -25.14 7.27
CA GLN A 91 -10.70 -24.33 6.22
C GLN A 91 -10.69 -25.22 4.98
N ARG A 92 -11.57 -24.86 4.04
CA ARG A 92 -11.49 -25.30 2.67
C ARG A 92 -10.09 -24.83 2.27
N GLY A 93 -9.12 -25.74 2.41
CA GLY A 93 -7.74 -25.50 2.05
C GLY A 93 -7.80 -24.85 0.69
N GLU A 94 -7.20 -23.67 0.61
CA GLU A 94 -7.04 -22.93 -0.63
C GLU A 94 -6.54 -23.95 -1.65
N VAL A 95 -7.41 -24.34 -2.59
CA VAL A 95 -6.96 -25.11 -3.73
C VAL A 95 -6.07 -24.13 -4.44
N VAL A 96 -4.75 -24.29 -4.27
CA VAL A 96 -3.74 -23.67 -5.11
C VAL A 96 -4.14 -24.05 -6.52
N ARG A 97 -4.87 -23.17 -7.20
CA ARG A 97 -5.14 -23.34 -8.62
C ARG A 97 -3.78 -23.30 -9.28
N PRO A 98 -3.36 -24.33 -10.01
CA PRO A 98 -2.23 -24.20 -10.89
C PRO A 98 -2.48 -22.98 -11.78
N TRP A 99 -1.43 -22.18 -12.01
CA TRP A 99 -1.47 -21.15 -13.05
C TRP A 99 -2.06 -21.74 -14.33
N PRO A 100 -2.86 -20.97 -15.11
CA PRO A 100 -3.42 -21.45 -16.36
C PRO A 100 -2.32 -22.10 -17.20
N ASN A 101 -2.49 -23.38 -17.53
CA ASN A 101 -1.56 -24.06 -18.41
C ASN A 101 -1.85 -23.56 -19.82
N TRP A 102 -1.10 -22.55 -20.27
CA TRP A 102 -1.14 -22.07 -21.64
C TRP A 102 -0.77 -23.23 -22.55
N THR A 103 -1.75 -23.80 -23.25
CA THR A 103 -1.58 -24.85 -24.27
C THR A 103 -0.63 -24.42 -25.39
N ASP A 104 -0.36 -23.12 -25.46
CA ASP A 104 0.36 -22.48 -26.53
C ASP A 104 1.87 -22.43 -26.25
N ARG A 105 2.33 -22.87 -25.06
CA ARG A 105 3.76 -22.96 -24.71
C ARG A 105 4.54 -23.88 -25.63
N ALA A 106 3.88 -24.87 -26.24
CA ALA A 106 4.47 -25.76 -27.23
C ALA A 106 4.62 -25.13 -28.63
N PHE A 107 3.89 -24.03 -28.90
CA PHE A 107 3.87 -23.33 -30.19
C PHE A 107 4.70 -22.03 -30.18
N LEU A 108 5.20 -21.61 -29.02
CA LEU A 108 6.16 -20.51 -28.94
C LEU A 108 7.54 -21.01 -29.40
N PRO A 109 8.18 -20.34 -30.38
CA PRO A 109 9.57 -20.63 -30.73
C PRO A 109 10.44 -20.56 -29.47
N ARG A 110 11.35 -21.52 -29.29
CA ARG A 110 12.37 -21.40 -28.23
C ARG A 110 13.12 -20.09 -28.46
N TYR A 111 13.09 -19.21 -27.45
CA TYR A 111 13.92 -18.01 -27.44
C TYR A 111 15.40 -18.38 -27.60
N ALA A 112 16.16 -17.48 -28.21
CA ALA A 112 17.57 -17.64 -28.56
C ALA A 112 18.39 -18.27 -27.42
N HIS A 113 19.28 -19.19 -27.80
CA HIS A 113 20.19 -19.84 -26.83
C HIS A 113 21.30 -18.86 -26.43
N LEU A 114 21.82 -19.02 -25.20
CA LEU A 114 22.83 -18.14 -24.59
C LEU A 114 24.08 -17.90 -25.46
N ASP A 115 24.38 -18.85 -26.34
CA ASP A 115 25.52 -18.81 -27.26
C ASP A 115 25.28 -17.86 -28.46
N GLU A 116 24.02 -17.49 -28.75
CA GLU A 116 23.63 -16.61 -29.85
C GLU A 116 23.63 -15.11 -29.46
N LEU A 117 23.66 -14.80 -28.15
CA LEU A 117 23.71 -13.42 -27.63
C LEU A 117 25.12 -12.85 -27.51
N GLN A 118 26.15 -13.57 -27.94
CA GLN A 118 27.53 -13.08 -27.95
C GLN A 118 27.77 -12.20 -29.17
N THR A 119 27.51 -10.89 -29.03
CA THR A 119 28.05 -9.86 -29.93
C THR A 119 28.57 -8.69 -29.11
N ASP A 120 29.86 -8.74 -28.79
CA ASP A 120 30.93 -7.81 -29.21
C ASP A 120 32.05 -7.70 -28.13
N PRO A 121 33.35 -7.74 -28.49
CA PRO A 121 34.46 -7.81 -27.53
C PRO A 121 34.98 -6.41 -27.18
N GLY A 122 34.69 -5.94 -25.97
CA GLY A 122 35.23 -4.69 -25.42
C GLY A 122 36.03 -4.89 -24.13
N MET A 123 37.35 -4.70 -24.22
CA MET A 123 38.39 -4.59 -23.17
C MET A 123 38.70 -5.84 -22.31
N PRO A 124 39.98 -6.07 -21.94
CA PRO A 124 40.40 -7.30 -21.27
C PRO A 124 40.13 -7.21 -19.76
N GLU A 125 38.90 -7.48 -19.33
CA GLU A 125 38.67 -7.91 -17.95
C GLU A 125 39.33 -9.28 -17.75
N SER A 126 40.02 -9.49 -16.62
CA SER A 126 40.63 -10.78 -16.35
C SER A 126 39.57 -11.88 -16.30
N SER A 127 39.87 -13.06 -16.85
CA SER A 127 38.92 -14.19 -16.87
C SER A 127 38.44 -14.62 -15.48
N SER A 128 39.17 -14.25 -14.42
CA SER A 128 38.80 -14.44 -13.02
C SER A 128 37.73 -13.43 -12.58
N GLN A 129 37.94 -12.14 -12.83
CA GLN A 129 36.96 -11.08 -12.53
C GLN A 129 35.65 -11.31 -13.28
N ARG A 130 35.73 -11.70 -14.56
CA ARG A 130 34.56 -12.05 -15.35
C ARG A 130 33.82 -13.25 -14.73
N ARG A 131 34.51 -14.34 -14.39
CA ARG A 131 33.88 -15.50 -13.73
C ARG A 131 33.24 -15.13 -12.38
N GLN A 132 33.86 -14.23 -11.62
CA GLN A 132 33.34 -13.79 -10.33
C GLN A 132 32.11 -12.90 -10.48
N ALA A 133 32.13 -11.92 -11.39
CA ALA A 133 30.97 -11.08 -11.73
C ALA A 133 29.79 -11.92 -12.23
N TRP A 134 30.04 -12.88 -13.14
CA TRP A 134 29.01 -13.77 -13.66
C TRP A 134 28.46 -14.71 -12.59
N SER A 135 29.29 -15.21 -11.67
CA SER A 135 28.85 -16.01 -10.52
C SER A 135 27.96 -15.19 -9.58
N THR A 136 28.30 -13.93 -9.32
CA THR A 136 27.49 -13.01 -8.50
C THR A 136 26.15 -12.72 -9.16
N VAL A 137 26.12 -12.31 -10.43
CA VAL A 137 24.88 -12.07 -11.19
C VAL A 137 23.99 -13.32 -11.22
N TYR A 138 24.60 -14.50 -11.39
CA TYR A 138 23.89 -15.76 -11.35
C TYR A 138 23.31 -16.09 -9.97
N LYS A 139 24.06 -15.79 -8.90
CA LYS A 139 23.62 -15.97 -7.52
C LYS A 139 22.47 -15.02 -7.16
N ASP A 140 22.52 -13.79 -7.64
CA ASP A 140 21.52 -12.75 -7.37
C ASP A 140 20.16 -13.07 -8.00
N SER A 141 20.16 -13.57 -9.24
CA SER A 141 18.94 -13.97 -9.97
C SER A 141 18.20 -15.16 -9.32
N ARG A 142 18.93 -16.00 -8.57
CA ARG A 142 18.38 -17.16 -7.85
C ARG A 142 17.95 -16.85 -6.42
N CYS A 143 18.07 -15.61 -5.95
CA CYS A 143 17.67 -15.28 -4.59
C CYS A 143 16.17 -15.48 -4.36
N ARG A 144 15.88 -16.16 -3.25
CA ARG A 144 14.54 -16.40 -2.70
C ARG A 144 14.59 -16.12 -1.20
N MET A 145 13.43 -16.02 -0.57
CA MET A 145 13.36 -15.72 0.87
C MET A 145 14.12 -16.76 1.70
N GLU A 146 14.00 -18.02 1.35
CA GLU A 146 14.65 -19.14 2.04
C GLU A 146 16.17 -19.21 1.81
N THR A 147 16.69 -18.63 0.72
CA THR A 147 18.11 -18.71 0.37
C THR A 147 18.90 -17.45 0.74
N CYS A 148 18.33 -16.28 0.45
CA CYS A 148 19.03 -14.99 0.52
C CYS A 148 18.56 -14.09 1.67
N PHE A 149 17.51 -14.46 2.41
CA PHE A 149 17.03 -13.72 3.58
C PHE A 149 17.22 -14.54 4.87
N ASP A 150 17.77 -13.92 5.91
CA ASP A 150 17.94 -14.54 7.22
C ASP A 150 16.76 -14.22 8.15
N PHE A 151 15.83 -15.17 8.26
CA PHE A 151 14.68 -15.11 9.16
C PHE A 151 15.05 -15.18 10.65
N SER A 152 16.25 -15.63 11.02
CA SER A 152 16.66 -15.70 12.42
C SER A 152 16.69 -14.30 13.05
N ARG A 153 17.06 -13.26 12.28
CA ARG A 153 17.09 -11.87 12.77
C ARG A 153 15.72 -11.34 13.18
N CYS A 154 14.67 -11.81 12.52
CA CYS A 154 13.30 -11.37 12.73
C CYS A 154 12.59 -12.12 13.86
N ARG A 155 13.03 -13.36 14.17
CA ARG A 155 12.39 -14.23 15.17
C ARG A 155 12.82 -13.97 16.61
N ARG A 156 13.90 -13.21 16.85
CA ARG A 156 14.46 -12.97 18.20
C ARG A 156 13.49 -12.35 19.21
N ARG A 157 12.40 -11.71 18.77
CA ARG A 157 11.39 -11.08 19.65
C ARG A 157 9.95 -11.56 19.43
N GLY A 158 9.75 -12.74 18.83
CA GLY A 158 8.39 -13.29 18.62
C GLY A 158 7.52 -12.42 17.71
N ARG A 159 6.20 -12.31 18.00
CA ARG A 159 5.20 -11.63 17.14
C ARG A 159 5.37 -10.11 17.03
N GLU A 160 6.20 -9.48 17.87
CA GLU A 160 6.48 -8.04 17.85
C GLU A 160 7.84 -7.69 17.20
N GLY A 161 8.53 -8.69 16.64
CA GLY A 161 9.97 -8.65 16.34
C GLY A 161 10.42 -8.12 14.97
N PHE A 162 9.51 -7.66 14.10
CA PHE A 162 9.95 -7.06 12.84
C PHE A 162 10.39 -5.61 13.06
N ARG A 163 11.70 -5.38 13.00
CA ARG A 163 12.31 -4.04 13.10
C ARG A 163 13.11 -3.69 11.86
N VAL A 164 13.16 -2.40 11.54
CA VAL A 164 13.87 -1.85 10.39
C VAL A 164 14.88 -0.83 10.87
N TYR A 165 16.14 -1.04 10.51
CA TYR A 165 17.21 -0.06 10.73
C TYR A 165 17.52 0.68 9.44
N ILE A 166 17.75 1.98 9.55
CA ILE A 166 18.13 2.85 8.44
C ILE A 166 19.59 3.24 8.65
N TYR A 167 20.44 3.01 7.65
CA TYR A 167 21.83 3.49 7.72
C TYR A 167 21.85 5.02 7.78
N PRO A 168 22.77 5.62 8.56
CA PRO A 168 22.90 7.06 8.60
C PRO A 168 23.31 7.60 7.22
N SER A 169 22.64 8.66 6.78
CA SER A 169 23.03 9.39 5.56
C SER A 169 24.28 10.24 5.83
N GLU A 170 25.14 10.38 4.84
CA GLU A 170 26.32 11.24 4.96
C GLU A 170 25.92 12.71 4.84
N LYS A 171 26.61 13.61 5.56
CA LYS A 171 26.25 15.04 5.61
C LYS A 171 26.27 15.75 4.26
N ASN A 172 27.04 15.23 3.29
CA ASN A 172 27.17 15.81 1.95
C ASN A 172 26.29 15.12 0.90
N ASP A 173 25.46 14.16 1.28
CA ASP A 173 24.58 13.48 0.34
C ASP A 173 23.45 14.38 -0.14
N ARG A 174 23.35 14.52 -1.46
CA ARG A 174 22.17 15.10 -2.11
C ARG A 174 21.07 14.04 -2.18
N MET A 175 20.19 14.04 -1.18
CA MET A 175 19.02 13.17 -1.14
C MET A 175 17.81 13.83 -1.80
N SER A 176 17.10 13.10 -2.66
CA SER A 176 15.84 13.57 -3.22
C SER A 176 14.76 13.69 -2.14
N GLU A 177 13.81 14.61 -2.34
CA GLU A 177 12.69 14.75 -1.43
C GLU A 177 11.87 13.45 -1.34
N SER A 178 11.71 12.74 -2.46
CA SER A 178 11.02 11.45 -2.52
C SER A 178 11.69 10.41 -1.62
N TYR A 179 13.03 10.26 -1.68
CA TYR A 179 13.72 9.29 -0.83
C TYR A 179 13.67 9.70 0.64
N ARG A 180 13.80 11.00 0.93
CA ARG A 180 13.62 11.53 2.29
C ARG A 180 12.24 11.19 2.86
N LYS A 181 11.17 11.31 2.06
CA LYS A 181 9.81 10.92 2.45
C LYS A 181 9.71 9.43 2.78
N ILE A 182 10.37 8.57 2.00
CA ILE A 182 10.43 7.11 2.26
C ILE A 182 11.11 6.84 3.61
N LEU A 183 12.32 7.37 3.81
CA LEU A 183 13.08 7.16 5.05
C LEU A 183 12.32 7.70 6.27
N THR A 184 11.71 8.89 6.15
CA THR A 184 10.92 9.50 7.23
C THR A 184 9.68 8.65 7.56
N SER A 185 9.01 8.10 6.55
CA SER A 185 7.85 7.22 6.76
C SER A 185 8.23 5.93 7.49
N ILE A 186 9.43 5.40 7.22
CA ILE A 186 9.97 4.24 7.94
C ILE A 186 10.33 4.64 9.37
N SER A 187 11.05 5.74 9.58
CA SER A 187 11.52 6.17 10.90
C SER A 187 10.39 6.54 11.87
N GLU A 188 9.28 7.08 11.36
CA GLU A 188 8.09 7.39 12.16
C GLU A 188 7.20 6.16 12.43
N SER A 189 7.48 5.02 11.77
CA SER A 189 6.69 3.81 11.94
C SER A 189 7.06 3.06 13.21
N ARG A 190 6.14 2.22 13.70
CA ARG A 190 6.38 1.27 14.81
C ARG A 190 7.50 0.25 14.53
N TYR A 191 7.92 0.11 13.27
CA TYR A 191 8.92 -0.86 12.87
C TYR A 191 10.34 -0.29 12.99
N TYR A 192 10.52 1.02 13.08
CA TYR A 192 11.85 1.61 13.20
C TYR A 192 12.59 1.15 14.48
N THR A 193 13.90 1.02 14.37
CA THR A 193 14.83 0.92 15.51
C THR A 193 16.13 1.67 15.19
N SER A 194 16.72 2.29 16.20
CA SER A 194 18.07 2.88 16.13
C SER A 194 19.17 1.86 16.41
N ASP A 195 18.84 0.66 16.91
CA ASP A 195 19.80 -0.40 17.19
C ASP A 195 19.83 -1.43 16.04
N PRO A 196 20.94 -1.55 15.29
CA PRO A 196 21.06 -2.52 14.20
C PRO A 196 21.04 -4.00 14.65
N HIS A 197 21.30 -4.29 15.93
CA HIS A 197 21.23 -5.64 16.49
C HIS A 197 19.78 -6.12 16.66
N GLU A 198 18.84 -5.19 16.87
CA GLU A 198 17.41 -5.46 16.94
C GLU A 198 16.76 -5.57 15.55
N ALA A 199 17.41 -5.06 14.51
CA ALA A 199 16.86 -5.00 13.17
C ALA A 199 16.68 -6.40 12.55
N CYS A 200 15.55 -6.58 11.86
CA CYS A 200 15.30 -7.69 10.93
C CYS A 200 15.68 -7.28 9.51
N LEU A 201 15.36 -6.04 9.12
CA LEU A 201 15.58 -5.49 7.78
C LEU A 201 16.44 -4.22 7.86
N PHE A 202 17.27 -4.00 6.84
CA PHE A 202 18.10 -2.82 6.69
C PHE A 202 17.72 -2.02 5.44
N VAL A 203 17.74 -0.70 5.56
CA VAL A 203 17.49 0.24 4.46
C VAL A 203 18.65 1.22 4.37
N LEU A 204 19.13 1.45 3.15
CA LEU A 204 20.28 2.32 2.89
C LEU A 204 19.96 3.79 3.20
N GLY A 205 20.94 4.53 3.72
CA GLY A 205 20.87 5.99 3.84
C GLY A 205 21.19 6.72 2.53
N ILE A 206 21.47 5.98 1.46
CA ILE A 206 21.89 6.45 0.13
C ILE A 206 20.67 6.43 -0.81
N ASP A 207 20.44 7.54 -1.50
CA ASP A 207 19.37 7.63 -2.49
C ASP A 207 19.68 6.79 -3.73
N THR A 208 18.85 5.78 -3.98
CA THR A 208 18.96 4.83 -5.10
C THR A 208 17.73 4.86 -6.01
N LEU A 209 16.82 5.82 -5.78
CA LEU A 209 15.55 5.90 -6.52
C LEU A 209 15.76 6.13 -8.01
N ASP A 210 16.77 6.94 -8.36
CA ASP A 210 17.07 7.32 -9.73
C ASP A 210 18.45 6.82 -10.14
N ARG A 211 18.47 5.85 -11.05
CA ARG A 211 19.70 5.26 -11.61
C ARG A 211 19.94 5.69 -13.06
N ASP A 212 19.20 6.69 -13.54
CA ASP A 212 19.53 7.34 -14.81
C ASP A 212 20.76 8.24 -14.63
N GLN A 213 21.86 7.94 -15.34
CA GLN A 213 23.11 8.71 -15.27
C GLN A 213 22.94 10.17 -15.71
N LEU A 214 21.91 10.49 -16.49
CA LEU A 214 21.60 11.85 -16.92
C LEU A 214 20.81 12.63 -15.86
N SER A 215 20.31 11.97 -14.82
CA SER A 215 19.54 12.61 -13.78
C SER A 215 20.42 13.40 -12.81
N GLY A 216 19.98 14.61 -12.45
CA GLY A 216 20.60 15.37 -11.36
C GLY A 216 20.42 14.73 -9.97
N GLN A 217 19.62 13.67 -9.86
CA GLN A 217 19.44 12.87 -8.64
C GLN A 217 20.27 11.57 -8.65
N PHE A 218 21.05 11.33 -9.71
CA PHE A 218 21.93 10.18 -9.79
C PHE A 218 23.04 10.24 -8.74
N VAL A 219 23.12 9.21 -7.91
CA VAL A 219 24.22 9.05 -6.94
C VAL A 219 25.29 8.13 -7.53
N ALA A 220 26.51 8.64 -7.72
CA ALA A 220 27.64 7.84 -8.18
C ALA A 220 28.28 7.04 -7.02
N ASN A 221 29.13 6.05 -7.37
CA ASN A 221 29.98 5.29 -6.44
C ASN A 221 29.19 4.63 -5.28
N VAL A 222 27.97 4.19 -5.54
CA VAL A 222 27.12 3.52 -4.54
C VAL A 222 27.77 2.22 -4.06
N ASP A 223 28.44 1.49 -4.96
CA ASP A 223 29.11 0.23 -4.64
C ASP A 223 30.25 0.41 -3.61
N GLU A 224 31.13 1.40 -3.81
CA GLU A 224 32.20 1.72 -2.86
C GLU A 224 31.65 2.10 -1.49
N ARG A 225 30.56 2.86 -1.46
CA ARG A 225 29.95 3.36 -0.22
C ARG A 225 29.28 2.23 0.56
N ILE A 226 28.55 1.36 -0.13
CA ILE A 226 27.92 0.19 0.47
C ILE A 226 28.99 -0.78 1.01
N ARG A 227 30.11 -0.97 0.30
CA ARG A 227 31.24 -1.79 0.80
C ARG A 227 31.82 -1.27 2.11
N GLY A 228 31.67 0.03 2.40
CA GLY A 228 32.05 0.64 3.67
C GLY A 228 31.09 0.34 4.84
N TYR A 229 29.89 -0.19 4.58
CA TYR A 229 28.91 -0.49 5.62
C TYR A 229 29.24 -1.83 6.31
N PRO A 230 29.56 -1.84 7.62
CA PRO A 230 29.97 -3.06 8.33
C PRO A 230 28.92 -4.18 8.34
N LEU A 231 27.65 -3.80 8.16
CA LEU A 231 26.51 -4.70 8.25
C LEU A 231 25.93 -5.08 6.88
N TRP A 232 26.55 -4.66 5.76
CA TRP A 232 26.02 -4.90 4.40
C TRP A 232 25.77 -6.38 4.11
N ASN A 233 26.64 -7.27 4.57
CA ASN A 233 26.48 -8.72 4.48
C ASN A 233 26.06 -9.22 3.07
N ASP A 234 26.73 -8.71 2.03
CA ASP A 234 26.43 -9.04 0.63
C ASP A 234 24.95 -8.81 0.27
N GLY A 235 24.31 -7.79 0.86
CA GLY A 235 22.91 -7.44 0.65
C GLY A 235 21.89 -8.26 1.45
N ARG A 236 22.30 -9.30 2.18
CA ARG A 236 21.36 -10.14 2.94
C ARG A 236 20.59 -9.31 3.98
N ASN A 237 19.26 -9.46 4.00
CA ASN A 237 18.32 -8.66 4.81
C ASN A 237 18.31 -7.14 4.49
N HIS A 238 18.76 -6.73 3.30
CA HIS A 238 18.65 -5.34 2.86
C HIS A 238 17.48 -5.16 1.89
N LEU A 239 16.87 -3.98 1.91
CA LEU A 239 15.87 -3.54 0.95
C LEU A 239 16.37 -2.27 0.24
N ILE A 240 16.44 -2.34 -1.08
CA ILE A 240 16.82 -1.22 -1.95
C ILE A 240 15.57 -0.69 -2.66
N PHE A 241 15.47 0.63 -2.81
CA PHE A 241 14.36 1.27 -3.51
C PHE A 241 14.83 1.79 -4.87
N ASN A 242 14.06 1.51 -5.94
CA ASN A 242 14.30 2.08 -7.25
C ASN A 242 12.98 2.49 -7.92
N LEU A 243 12.87 3.73 -8.37
CA LEU A 243 11.67 4.22 -9.07
C LEU A 243 11.94 4.49 -10.55
N TYR A 244 13.16 4.90 -10.89
CA TYR A 244 13.54 5.29 -12.24
C TYR A 244 14.73 4.42 -12.70
N SER A 245 14.52 3.74 -13.82
CA SER A 245 15.44 2.75 -14.41
C SER A 245 16.00 3.26 -15.74
N GLY A 246 16.31 4.55 -15.82
CA GLY A 246 16.77 5.21 -17.04
C GLY A 246 15.68 6.01 -17.76
N THR A 247 16.13 6.80 -18.73
CA THR A 247 15.29 7.58 -19.65
C THR A 247 15.48 7.05 -21.06
N TRP A 248 14.43 7.12 -21.89
CA TRP A 248 14.50 6.77 -23.30
C TRP A 248 15.72 7.42 -24.00
N PRO A 249 16.44 6.68 -24.87
CA PRO A 249 16.22 5.28 -25.26
C PRO A 249 16.85 4.24 -24.31
N ASN A 250 17.56 4.68 -23.28
CA ASN A 250 18.46 3.86 -22.46
C ASN A 250 17.81 3.40 -21.14
N TYR A 251 16.68 2.69 -21.23
CA TYR A 251 16.15 2.00 -20.05
C TYR A 251 17.06 0.82 -19.70
N THR A 252 17.43 0.66 -18.43
CA THR A 252 18.28 -0.43 -17.96
C THR A 252 17.75 -1.02 -16.67
N GLU A 253 17.77 -2.35 -16.58
CA GLU A 253 17.46 -3.06 -15.33
C GLU A 253 18.60 -3.01 -14.32
N ASP A 254 19.82 -2.76 -14.82
CA ASP A 254 21.01 -2.61 -14.01
C ASP A 254 20.97 -1.29 -13.23
N LEU A 255 21.13 -1.40 -11.91
CA LEU A 255 21.20 -0.24 -11.03
C LEU A 255 22.59 0.42 -11.06
N GLY A 256 23.57 -0.17 -11.73
CA GLY A 256 24.94 0.33 -11.81
C GLY A 256 25.73 0.17 -10.53
N PHE A 257 25.34 -0.80 -9.68
CA PHE A 257 26.08 -1.26 -8.50
C PHE A 257 25.62 -2.66 -8.09
N ASN A 258 26.44 -3.38 -7.35
CA ASN A 258 26.14 -4.74 -6.93
C ASN A 258 25.19 -4.76 -5.72
N ILE A 259 23.95 -5.21 -5.93
CA ILE A 259 22.95 -5.35 -4.85
C ILE A 259 23.11 -6.66 -4.06
N GLY A 260 23.86 -7.62 -4.58
CA GLY A 260 24.00 -8.96 -4.04
C GLY A 260 22.64 -9.60 -3.71
N GLN A 261 22.51 -10.01 -2.46
CA GLN A 261 21.36 -10.71 -1.90
C GLN A 261 20.27 -9.77 -1.38
N ALA A 262 20.33 -8.47 -1.69
CA ALA A 262 19.30 -7.52 -1.27
C ALA A 262 17.99 -7.74 -2.02
N MET A 263 16.87 -7.50 -1.32
CA MET A 263 15.55 -7.40 -1.93
C MET A 263 15.42 -6.05 -2.64
N LEU A 264 14.66 -6.02 -3.72
CA LEU A 264 14.44 -4.83 -4.51
C LEU A 264 12.97 -4.40 -4.46
N ALA A 265 12.72 -3.22 -3.90
CA ALA A 265 11.45 -2.52 -4.02
C ALA A 265 11.51 -1.60 -5.24
N LYS A 266 11.00 -2.08 -6.38
CA LYS A 266 11.18 -1.39 -7.68
C LYS A 266 9.88 -1.12 -8.43
N ALA A 267 9.82 0.06 -9.04
CA ALA A 267 8.80 0.39 -10.03
C ALA A 267 9.21 -0.11 -11.42
N SER A 268 8.21 -0.48 -12.24
CA SER A 268 8.44 -0.97 -13.60
C SER A 268 9.31 -2.23 -13.68
N LEU A 269 9.25 -3.10 -12.67
CA LEU A 269 9.89 -4.42 -12.72
C LEU A 269 9.35 -5.23 -13.90
N ASN A 270 10.25 -5.73 -14.73
CA ASN A 270 9.90 -6.70 -15.75
C ASN A 270 9.72 -8.10 -15.13
N THR A 271 8.98 -8.97 -15.81
CA THR A 271 8.67 -10.32 -15.32
C THR A 271 9.86 -11.27 -15.31
N GLU A 272 10.91 -10.98 -16.08
CA GLU A 272 12.09 -11.85 -16.22
C GLU A 272 13.06 -11.68 -15.04
N HIS A 273 13.20 -10.45 -14.53
CA HIS A 273 14.11 -10.08 -13.45
C HIS A 273 13.41 -10.00 -12.09
N PHE A 274 12.08 -9.97 -12.05
CA PHE A 274 11.32 -9.96 -10.80
C PHE A 274 11.44 -11.29 -10.04
N ARG A 275 12.09 -11.27 -8.87
CA ARG A 275 12.17 -12.46 -8.00
C ARG A 275 10.91 -12.58 -7.18
N GLN A 276 9.97 -13.38 -7.68
CA GLN A 276 8.67 -13.60 -7.03
C GLN A 276 8.84 -14.00 -5.55
N ALA A 277 8.02 -13.38 -4.70
CA ALA A 277 8.01 -13.55 -3.23
C ALA A 277 9.30 -13.08 -2.51
N PHE A 278 10.25 -12.46 -3.22
CA PHE A 278 11.47 -11.90 -2.66
C PHE A 278 11.57 -10.39 -2.91
N ASP A 279 11.34 -9.96 -4.15
CA ASP A 279 11.26 -8.54 -4.52
C ASP A 279 9.86 -7.98 -4.30
N VAL A 280 9.76 -6.66 -4.23
CA VAL A 280 8.51 -5.92 -3.99
C VAL A 280 8.23 -5.01 -5.19
N SER A 281 7.16 -5.32 -5.93
CA SER A 281 6.67 -4.39 -6.95
C SER A 281 5.96 -3.22 -6.28
N ILE A 282 6.46 -2.01 -6.50
CA ILE A 282 5.88 -0.76 -6.00
C ILE A 282 5.43 0.11 -7.17
N PRO A 283 4.37 0.93 -7.00
CA PRO A 283 3.98 1.87 -8.05
C PRO A 283 5.00 3.00 -8.18
N LEU A 284 5.07 3.60 -9.37
CA LEU A 284 5.86 4.79 -9.61
C LEU A 284 5.16 6.01 -8.99
N PHE A 285 5.73 6.59 -7.94
CA PHE A 285 5.21 7.79 -7.29
C PHE A 285 5.75 9.06 -7.97
N SER A 286 4.91 10.09 -8.07
CA SER A 286 5.35 11.45 -8.44
C SER A 286 6.28 12.03 -7.36
N LYS A 287 7.18 12.94 -7.75
CA LYS A 287 8.00 13.73 -6.80
C LYS A 287 7.12 14.53 -5.82
N ASP A 288 5.97 14.98 -6.30
CA ASP A 288 4.98 15.74 -5.52
C ASP A 288 4.06 14.84 -4.68
N HIS A 289 4.28 13.52 -4.67
CA HIS A 289 3.47 12.63 -3.86
C HIS A 289 3.61 13.01 -2.37
N PRO A 290 2.49 13.18 -1.64
CA PRO A 290 2.55 13.57 -0.25
C PRO A 290 3.10 12.42 0.60
N GLN A 291 3.88 12.75 1.64
CA GLN A 291 4.49 11.76 2.53
C GLN A 291 3.44 10.94 3.30
N LYS A 292 2.42 11.63 3.79
CA LYS A 292 1.26 11.04 4.47
C LYS A 292 0.05 11.26 3.57
N GLY A 293 -0.90 10.33 3.65
CA GLY A 293 -2.16 10.47 2.94
C GLY A 293 -2.84 11.81 3.25
N GLY A 294 -3.57 12.33 2.27
CA GLY A 294 -4.43 13.50 2.46
C GLY A 294 -5.69 13.14 3.23
N GLU A 295 -6.81 13.75 2.86
CA GLU A 295 -8.12 13.39 3.42
C GLU A 295 -8.35 11.89 3.36
N ARG A 296 -9.02 11.36 4.39
CA ARG A 296 -9.34 9.95 4.48
C ARG A 296 -10.09 9.55 3.20
N GLY A 297 -9.52 8.61 2.43
CA GLY A 297 -10.18 8.09 1.26
C GLY A 297 -11.55 7.50 1.61
N TRP A 298 -12.41 7.32 0.61
CA TRP A 298 -13.80 6.83 0.76
C TRP A 298 -13.92 5.39 1.27
N LEU A 299 -12.80 4.72 1.59
CA LEU A 299 -12.76 3.39 2.18
C LEU A 299 -13.14 3.48 3.66
N VAL A 300 -14.44 3.41 3.93
CA VAL A 300 -15.01 3.47 5.29
C VAL A 300 -14.78 2.17 6.07
N ARG A 301 -14.71 1.03 5.37
CA ARG A 301 -14.59 -0.31 5.99
C ARG A 301 -13.34 -1.05 5.51
N ASN A 302 -12.62 -1.62 6.46
CA ASN A 302 -11.45 -2.46 6.20
C ASN A 302 -11.89 -3.94 6.07
N THR A 303 -12.78 -4.24 5.12
CA THR A 303 -13.15 -5.63 4.81
C THR A 303 -12.00 -6.30 4.07
N THR A 304 -11.67 -7.54 4.42
CA THR A 304 -10.64 -8.33 3.73
C THR A 304 -11.29 -9.55 3.07
N PRO A 305 -11.29 -9.68 1.73
CA PRO A 305 -10.82 -8.69 0.76
C PRO A 305 -11.75 -7.46 0.69
N PRO A 306 -11.24 -6.27 0.33
CA PRO A 306 -12.07 -5.07 0.23
C PRO A 306 -13.12 -5.25 -0.87
N GLN A 307 -14.40 -4.98 -0.58
CA GLN A 307 -15.39 -4.85 -1.64
C GLN A 307 -15.09 -3.55 -2.41
N ARG A 308 -14.43 -3.71 -3.56
CA ARG A 308 -14.08 -2.58 -4.45
C ARG A 308 -15.08 -2.56 -5.59
N LYS A 309 -15.68 -1.38 -5.86
CA LYS A 309 -16.49 -1.15 -7.06
C LYS A 309 -15.67 -1.38 -8.33
N TYR A 310 -14.42 -0.93 -8.32
CA TYR A 310 -13.51 -1.03 -9.45
C TYR A 310 -12.54 -2.20 -9.25
N LEU A 311 -12.53 -3.11 -10.22
CA LEU A 311 -11.60 -4.22 -10.35
C LEU A 311 -10.22 -3.71 -10.79
N LEU A 312 -10.17 -2.83 -11.79
CA LEU A 312 -8.95 -2.29 -12.37
C LEU A 312 -9.14 -0.81 -12.71
N MET A 313 -8.17 0.02 -12.34
CA MET A 313 -8.17 1.45 -12.68
C MET A 313 -6.80 1.87 -13.19
N PHE A 314 -6.80 2.61 -14.28
CA PHE A 314 -5.62 3.29 -14.81
C PHE A 314 -5.98 4.76 -15.07
N LYS A 315 -5.14 5.67 -14.58
CA LYS A 315 -5.17 7.08 -14.96
C LYS A 315 -3.76 7.49 -15.39
N GLY A 316 -3.55 7.81 -16.66
CA GLY A 316 -2.22 8.17 -17.14
C GLY A 316 -2.15 8.73 -18.56
N LYS A 317 -0.93 8.84 -19.09
CA LYS A 317 -0.69 9.34 -20.44
C LYS A 317 -0.80 8.21 -21.47
N ARG A 318 -1.42 8.50 -22.62
CA ARG A 318 -1.43 7.68 -23.82
C ARG A 318 -0.52 8.31 -24.86
N TYR A 319 0.49 7.58 -25.30
CA TYR A 319 1.44 8.10 -26.29
C TYR A 319 0.83 7.89 -27.68
N LEU A 320 0.74 8.98 -28.46
CA LEU A 320 0.21 8.93 -29.82
C LEU A 320 1.25 8.38 -30.81
N THR A 321 2.53 8.51 -30.47
CA THR A 321 3.68 8.06 -31.26
C THR A 321 4.79 7.55 -30.35
N GLY A 322 5.78 6.86 -30.91
CA GLY A 322 6.94 6.34 -30.19
C GLY A 322 6.71 4.98 -29.51
N ILE A 323 7.73 4.49 -28.83
CA ILE A 323 7.75 3.16 -28.22
C ILE A 323 6.70 3.06 -27.10
N GLY A 324 5.89 2.01 -27.14
CA GLY A 324 4.81 1.76 -26.17
C GLY A 324 3.51 2.53 -26.45
N SER A 325 3.43 3.28 -27.55
CA SER A 325 2.18 3.90 -28.02
C SER A 325 1.12 2.84 -28.31
N ASP A 326 1.45 1.79 -29.05
CA ASP A 326 0.52 0.69 -29.36
C ASP A 326 -0.01 -0.01 -28.10
N THR A 327 0.87 -0.39 -27.18
CA THR A 327 0.49 -1.05 -25.92
C THR A 327 -0.44 -0.17 -25.09
N ARG A 328 -0.12 1.13 -24.95
CA ARG A 328 -0.97 2.07 -24.21
C ARG A 328 -2.28 2.36 -24.94
N ASN A 329 -2.26 2.35 -26.27
CA ASN A 329 -3.45 2.50 -27.08
C ASN A 329 -4.38 1.30 -26.90
N ALA A 330 -3.85 0.08 -26.77
CA ALA A 330 -4.64 -1.13 -26.55
C ALA A 330 -5.40 -1.15 -25.21
N LEU A 331 -4.95 -0.39 -24.19
CA LEU A 331 -5.61 -0.32 -22.87
C LEU A 331 -7.04 0.21 -22.92
N HIS A 332 -7.46 0.90 -23.99
CA HIS A 332 -8.85 1.33 -24.11
C HIS A 332 -9.80 0.14 -24.36
N HIS A 333 -9.33 -0.96 -24.96
CA HIS A 333 -10.18 -2.12 -25.28
C HIS A 333 -10.67 -2.87 -24.03
N ILE A 334 -9.95 -2.75 -22.92
CA ILE A 334 -10.36 -3.34 -21.64
C ILE A 334 -11.26 -2.40 -20.83
N HIS A 335 -11.42 -1.14 -21.24
CA HIS A 335 -12.28 -0.18 -20.56
C HIS A 335 -13.76 -0.53 -20.78
N ASN A 336 -14.49 -0.76 -19.68
CA ASN A 336 -15.91 -1.10 -19.75
C ASN A 336 -16.84 -0.08 -19.06
N GLY A 337 -16.27 1.01 -18.53
CA GLY A 337 -17.02 2.08 -17.84
C GLY A 337 -17.71 1.65 -16.53
N LYS A 338 -17.51 0.41 -16.06
CA LYS A 338 -18.19 -0.16 -14.89
C LYS A 338 -17.21 -0.42 -13.75
N ASP A 339 -16.37 -1.44 -13.91
CA ASP A 339 -15.40 -1.92 -12.93
C ASP A 339 -13.97 -1.95 -13.48
N ILE A 340 -13.78 -1.81 -14.80
CA ILE A 340 -12.48 -1.59 -15.43
C ILE A 340 -12.47 -0.19 -16.08
N VAL A 341 -11.75 0.73 -15.44
CA VAL A 341 -11.70 2.15 -15.80
C VAL A 341 -10.31 2.52 -16.30
N SER A 342 -10.21 3.03 -17.52
CA SER A 342 -8.95 3.51 -18.12
C SER A 342 -9.14 4.94 -18.58
N LEU A 343 -8.66 5.89 -17.79
CA LEU A 343 -8.71 7.32 -18.09
C LEU A 343 -7.35 7.73 -18.64
N THR A 344 -7.31 8.18 -19.89
CA THR A 344 -6.04 8.51 -20.54
C THR A 344 -6.02 9.92 -21.09
N THR A 345 -4.87 10.59 -21.04
CA THR A 345 -4.65 11.84 -21.77
C THR A 345 -3.63 11.63 -22.88
N CYS A 346 -3.94 12.14 -24.06
CA CYS A 346 -3.01 12.14 -25.20
C CYS A 346 -2.03 13.32 -25.16
N ARG A 347 -2.15 14.24 -24.18
CA ARG A 347 -1.26 15.40 -24.01
C ARG A 347 0.12 14.94 -23.53
N HIS A 348 0.98 14.53 -24.46
CA HIS A 348 2.31 14.02 -24.17
C HIS A 348 3.37 14.54 -25.16
N GLY A 349 4.39 15.22 -24.63
CA GLY A 349 5.43 15.86 -25.45
C GLY A 349 4.95 17.20 -26.03
N LYS A 350 5.79 17.85 -26.84
CA LYS A 350 5.46 19.13 -27.49
C LYS A 350 4.63 18.96 -28.76
N ASP A 351 4.72 17.80 -29.40
CA ASP A 351 4.13 17.55 -30.73
C ASP A 351 2.85 16.70 -30.68
N TRP A 352 2.23 16.51 -29.50
CA TRP A 352 1.02 15.68 -29.39
C TRP A 352 -0.13 16.18 -30.27
N GLU A 353 -0.26 17.50 -30.44
CA GLU A 353 -1.27 18.11 -31.30
C GLU A 353 -1.12 17.68 -32.76
N LYS A 354 0.12 17.51 -33.24
CA LYS A 354 0.40 17.07 -34.62
C LYS A 354 0.01 15.62 -34.87
N HIS A 355 -0.01 14.81 -33.83
CA HIS A 355 -0.33 13.38 -33.90
C HIS A 355 -1.72 13.05 -33.37
N LYS A 356 -2.53 14.08 -33.11
CA LYS A 356 -3.87 13.96 -32.55
C LYS A 356 -4.75 13.04 -33.39
N ASP A 357 -5.22 11.97 -32.78
CA ASP A 357 -6.21 11.06 -33.38
C ASP A 357 -7.64 11.46 -33.00
N ALA A 358 -8.62 10.77 -33.60
CA ALA A 358 -10.04 11.03 -33.38
C ALA A 358 -10.51 10.79 -31.94
N ARG A 359 -9.78 10.01 -31.12
CA ARG A 359 -10.18 9.69 -29.73
C ARG A 359 -9.62 10.69 -28.70
N CYS A 360 -8.54 11.39 -29.05
CA CYS A 360 -7.79 12.26 -28.15
C CYS A 360 -8.63 13.34 -27.44
N ASP A 361 -9.63 13.94 -28.10
CA ASP A 361 -10.52 14.92 -27.44
C ASP A 361 -11.40 14.28 -26.36
N HIS A 362 -11.99 13.13 -26.66
CA HIS A 362 -12.81 12.39 -25.71
C HIS A 362 -11.97 11.86 -24.54
N ASP A 363 -10.81 11.28 -24.84
CA ASP A 363 -9.84 10.80 -23.85
C ASP A 363 -9.48 11.92 -22.85
N ASN A 364 -9.13 13.11 -23.35
CA ASN A 364 -8.76 14.26 -22.51
C ASN A 364 -9.92 14.74 -21.63
N LEU A 365 -11.15 14.77 -22.16
CA LEU A 365 -12.33 15.21 -21.42
C LEU A 365 -12.64 14.25 -20.26
N GLU A 366 -12.59 12.93 -20.51
CA GLU A 366 -12.77 11.93 -19.45
C GLU A 366 -11.61 11.91 -18.45
N TYR A 367 -10.38 12.27 -18.87
CA TYR A 367 -9.23 12.35 -17.98
C TYR A 367 -9.29 13.53 -16.99
N GLU A 368 -9.87 14.67 -17.40
CA GLU A 368 -10.01 15.86 -16.56
C GLU A 368 -11.15 15.74 -15.54
N ARG A 369 -12.09 14.83 -15.78
CA ARG A 369 -13.14 14.44 -14.83
C ARG A 369 -12.56 13.70 -13.62
#